data_AF-A0A699WDT5-F1
#
_entry.id   AF-A0A699WDT5-F1
#
_cell.length_a   1.000
_cell.length_b   1.000
_cell.length_c   1.000
_cell.angle_alpha   90.00
_cell.angle_beta   90.00
_cell.angle_gamma   90.00
#
_symmetry.space_group_name_H-M   'P 1'
#
loop_
_entity.id
_entity.type
_entity.pdbx_description
1 polymer ?
#
loop_
_entity_poly.entity_id
_entity_poly.type
_entity_poly.pdbx_seq_one_letter_code
_entity_poly.pdbx_strand_id
1 'polypeptide(L)'
;LLTVVLAQKYNVLATNGNLNNHIGVPLTLLRLRPAEHNFAVIEMGANHQGEIADYCQWAEPTHGLITNIGKAHLEGFGGEAGIAKGKGELFDYVAAHGGTLFVNSLDAKIPAVAVAAAKANVAGPAPLLATYPGPSDTYHTAFL
;
A
#
# COMPACT_ATOMS: atom_id res chain seq x y z
N LEU A 1 4.68 12.33 4.57
CA LEU A 1 5.54 12.77 3.45
C LEU A 1 4.82 12.71 2.10
N LEU A 2 4.31 11.54 1.66
CA LEU A 2 3.64 11.38 0.35
C LEU A 2 2.55 12.44 0.10
N THR A 3 1.65 12.63 1.06
CA THR A 3 0.60 13.67 1.00
C THR A 3 1.17 15.07 0.81
N VAL A 4 2.27 15.41 1.50
CA VAL A 4 2.89 16.75 1.43
C VAL A 4 3.44 17.03 0.03
N VAL A 5 4.06 16.03 -0.59
CA VAL A 5 4.62 16.14 -1.95
C VAL A 5 3.51 16.24 -2.99
N LEU A 6 2.50 15.36 -2.92
CA LEU A 6 1.37 15.39 -3.86
C LEU A 6 0.56 16.70 -3.72
N ALA A 7 0.41 17.20 -2.49
CA ALA A 7 -0.31 18.44 -2.20
C ALA A 7 0.38 19.70 -2.74
N GLN A 8 1.62 19.62 -3.24
CA GLN A 8 2.26 20.74 -3.94
C GLN A 8 1.54 21.09 -5.25
N LYS A 9 0.80 20.14 -5.85
CA LYS A 9 0.14 20.32 -7.15
C LYS A 9 -1.31 19.86 -7.16
N TYR A 10 -1.69 18.93 -6.30
CA TYR A 10 -2.99 18.27 -6.35
C TYR A 10 -3.76 18.47 -5.06
N ASN A 11 -5.09 18.36 -5.14
CA ASN A 11 -5.94 18.26 -3.96
C ASN A 11 -5.91 16.81 -3.45
N VAL A 12 -5.40 16.62 -2.24
CA VAL A 12 -5.15 15.28 -1.67
C VAL A 12 -5.95 15.10 -0.39
N LEU A 13 -6.78 14.06 -0.35
CA LEU A 13 -7.30 13.53 0.91
C LEU A 13 -6.28 12.55 1.50
N ALA A 14 -6.10 12.57 2.81
CA ALA A 14 -5.26 11.58 3.48
C ALA A 14 -5.88 11.13 4.80
N THR A 15 -5.47 9.93 5.22
CA THR A 15 -5.73 9.41 6.57
C THR A 15 -5.25 10.43 7.61
N ASN A 16 -6.05 10.65 8.65
CA ASN A 16 -5.71 11.57 9.73
C ASN A 16 -5.28 10.78 10.98
N GLY A 17 -4.14 11.15 11.56
CA GLY A 17 -3.62 10.47 12.76
C GLY A 17 -3.41 8.97 12.50
N ASN A 18 -3.90 8.15 13.41
CA ASN A 18 -3.81 6.68 13.38
C ASN A 18 -5.12 5.99 12.94
N LEU A 19 -5.99 6.71 12.19
CA LEU A 19 -7.27 6.19 11.71
C LEU A 19 -7.08 5.27 10.49
N ASN A 20 -6.36 4.17 10.67
CA ASN A 20 -5.89 3.27 9.59
C ASN A 20 -6.47 1.84 9.68
N ASN A 21 -7.48 1.61 10.52
CA ASN A 21 -8.09 0.30 10.75
C ASN A 21 -9.54 0.22 10.22
N HIS A 22 -10.27 -0.84 10.57
CA HIS A 22 -11.67 -1.10 10.18
C HIS A 22 -12.66 0.03 10.50
N ILE A 23 -12.33 0.96 11.41
CA ILE A 23 -13.11 2.17 11.66
C ILE A 23 -12.53 3.35 10.89
N GLY A 24 -11.21 3.54 11.00
CA GLY A 24 -10.53 4.72 10.47
C GLY A 24 -10.49 4.81 8.94
N VAL A 25 -10.35 3.68 8.25
CA VAL A 25 -10.37 3.62 6.79
C VAL A 25 -11.73 4.11 6.25
N PRO A 26 -12.88 3.54 6.67
CA PRO A 26 -14.19 4.06 6.27
C PRO A 26 -14.40 5.54 6.58
N LEU A 27 -13.97 6.03 7.76
CA LEU A 27 -14.10 7.45 8.11
C LEU A 27 -13.29 8.36 7.17
N THR A 28 -12.12 7.90 6.72
CA THR A 28 -11.36 8.63 5.71
C THR A 28 -12.09 8.61 4.37
N LEU A 29 -12.61 7.45 3.94
CA LEU A 29 -13.34 7.33 2.67
C LEU A 29 -14.62 8.17 2.62
N LEU A 30 -15.37 8.29 3.73
CA LEU A 30 -16.57 9.13 3.81
C LEU A 30 -16.29 10.63 3.64
N ARG A 31 -15.03 11.05 3.75
CA ARG A 31 -14.59 12.44 3.48
C ARG A 31 -14.20 12.65 2.02
N LEU A 32 -14.19 11.61 1.19
CA LEU A 32 -13.82 11.70 -0.22
C LEU A 32 -14.87 12.48 -1.00
N ARG A 33 -14.39 13.50 -1.74
CA ARG A 33 -15.20 14.34 -2.63
C ARG A 33 -14.64 14.19 -4.04
N PRO A 34 -15.21 13.30 -4.88
CA PRO A 34 -14.62 12.96 -6.19
C PRO A 34 -14.45 14.15 -7.13
N ALA A 35 -15.30 15.19 -7.02
CA ALA A 35 -15.18 16.41 -7.80
C ALA A 35 -14.02 17.32 -7.37
N GLU A 36 -13.50 17.15 -6.15
CA GLU A 36 -12.49 18.05 -5.56
C GLU A 36 -11.12 17.39 -5.40
N HIS A 37 -11.09 16.11 -5.01
CA HIS A 37 -9.85 15.41 -4.70
C HIS A 37 -9.30 14.69 -5.93
N ASN A 38 -8.03 14.92 -6.24
CA ASN A 38 -7.32 14.20 -7.29
C ASN A 38 -6.72 12.89 -6.79
N PHE A 39 -6.34 12.85 -5.51
CA PHE A 39 -5.75 11.68 -4.86
C PHE A 39 -6.32 11.45 -3.47
N ALA A 40 -6.37 10.19 -3.07
CA ALA A 40 -6.61 9.77 -1.70
C ALA A 40 -5.45 8.88 -1.22
N VAL A 41 -4.79 9.27 -0.13
CA VAL A 41 -3.71 8.51 0.51
C VAL A 41 -4.29 7.82 1.75
N ILE A 42 -4.62 6.55 1.60
CA ILE A 42 -5.22 5.72 2.65
C ILE A 42 -4.14 4.87 3.30
N GLU A 43 -3.90 5.08 4.59
CA GLU A 43 -3.03 4.22 5.39
C GLU A 43 -3.85 3.03 5.89
N MET A 44 -3.31 1.82 5.73
CA MET A 44 -3.98 0.58 6.11
C MET A 44 -3.10 -0.18 7.11
N GLY A 45 -3.50 -0.13 8.39
CA GLY A 45 -2.90 -0.85 9.50
C GLY A 45 -3.72 -2.08 9.85
N ALA A 46 -3.06 -3.23 9.93
CA ALA A 46 -3.70 -4.50 10.27
C ALA A 46 -2.93 -5.22 11.39
N ASN A 47 -3.68 -5.96 12.20
CA ASN A 47 -3.22 -6.88 13.24
C ASN A 47 -3.39 -8.34 12.83
N HIS A 48 -4.30 -8.63 11.90
CA HIS A 48 -4.60 -9.98 11.43
C HIS A 48 -4.61 -10.06 9.91
N GLN A 49 -4.42 -11.27 9.37
CA GLN A 49 -4.66 -11.55 7.95
C GLN A 49 -6.15 -11.35 7.62
N GLY A 50 -6.44 -10.85 6.43
CA GLY A 50 -7.78 -10.55 5.92
C GLY A 50 -8.20 -9.09 6.09
N GLU A 51 -7.65 -8.38 7.08
CA GLU A 51 -8.06 -6.99 7.35
C GLU A 51 -7.67 -6.04 6.21
N ILE A 52 -6.49 -6.18 5.62
CA ILE A 52 -6.07 -5.34 4.49
C ILE A 52 -6.90 -5.66 3.26
N ALA A 53 -7.17 -6.95 3.01
CA ALA A 53 -8.06 -7.37 1.93
C ALA A 53 -9.46 -6.74 2.06
N ASP A 54 -10.03 -6.72 3.27
CA ASP A 54 -11.32 -6.08 3.55
C ASP A 54 -11.28 -4.57 3.29
N TYR A 55 -10.23 -3.88 3.75
CA TYR A 55 -10.08 -2.45 3.51
C TYR A 55 -9.97 -2.12 2.02
N CYS A 56 -9.32 -2.98 1.24
CA CYS A 56 -9.21 -2.81 -0.21
C CYS A 56 -10.56 -2.91 -0.92
N GLN A 57 -11.51 -3.71 -0.42
CA GLN A 57 -12.86 -3.78 -0.98
C GLN A 57 -13.63 -2.46 -0.86
N TRP A 58 -13.30 -1.62 0.12
CA TRP A 58 -13.93 -0.31 0.29
C TRP A 58 -13.12 0.82 -0.36
N ALA A 59 -11.80 0.74 -0.27
CA ALA A 59 -10.90 1.80 -0.73
C ALA A 59 -10.58 1.73 -2.22
N GLU A 60 -10.78 0.56 -2.85
CA GLU A 60 -10.52 0.27 -4.26
C GLU A 60 -9.17 0.86 -4.75
N PRO A 61 -8.04 0.53 -4.09
CA PRO A 61 -6.76 1.17 -4.37
C PRO A 61 -6.29 0.86 -5.79
N THR A 62 -5.84 1.90 -6.50
CA THR A 62 -5.20 1.79 -7.82
C THR A 62 -3.67 1.65 -7.73
N HIS A 63 -3.10 1.97 -6.57
CA HIS A 63 -1.67 1.96 -6.30
C HIS A 63 -1.40 1.33 -4.93
N GLY A 64 -0.44 0.41 -4.86
CA GLY A 64 -0.02 -0.25 -3.62
C GLY A 64 1.40 0.12 -3.24
N LEU A 65 1.61 0.50 -1.97
CA LEU A 65 2.93 0.76 -1.40
C LEU A 65 3.06 0.04 -0.06
N ILE A 66 3.99 -0.91 0.02
CA ILE A 66 4.41 -1.53 1.28
C ILE A 66 5.77 -0.93 1.63
N THR A 67 5.88 -0.31 2.80
CA THR A 67 7.12 0.38 3.21
C THR A 67 8.17 -0.58 3.73
N ASN A 68 7.76 -1.57 4.52
CA ASN A 68 8.59 -2.63 5.06
C ASN A 68 7.76 -3.86 5.48
N ILE A 69 8.43 -5.02 5.56
CA ILE A 69 7.90 -6.24 6.19
C ILE A 69 8.80 -6.64 7.36
N GLY A 70 8.65 -5.91 8.47
CA GLY A 70 9.34 -6.14 9.74
C GLY A 70 8.62 -7.09 10.71
N LYS A 71 9.25 -7.35 11.86
CA LYS A 71 8.70 -8.19 12.94
C LYS A 71 7.79 -7.36 13.85
N ALA A 72 6.50 -7.26 13.50
CA ALA A 72 5.49 -6.61 14.34
C ALA A 72 4.23 -7.48 14.42
N HIS A 73 3.55 -7.51 15.56
CA HIS A 73 2.27 -8.22 15.74
C HIS A 73 2.31 -9.71 15.34
N LEU A 74 3.39 -10.42 15.72
CA LEU A 74 3.63 -11.81 15.31
C LEU A 74 2.48 -12.77 15.63
N GLU A 75 1.81 -12.61 16.78
CA GLU A 75 0.72 -13.49 17.21
C GLU A 75 -0.51 -13.37 16.32
N GLY A 76 -0.94 -12.15 15.98
CA GLY A 76 -2.14 -11.91 15.15
C GLY A 76 -1.95 -12.31 13.68
N PHE A 77 -0.71 -12.30 13.19
CA PHE A 77 -0.40 -12.71 11.83
C PHE A 77 0.03 -14.18 11.68
N GLY A 78 0.44 -14.86 12.76
CA GLY A 78 0.99 -16.22 12.67
C GLY A 78 2.46 -16.27 12.22
N GLY A 79 3.27 -15.28 12.64
CA GLY A 79 4.70 -15.18 12.36
C GLY A 79 5.07 -14.35 11.13
N GLU A 80 6.36 -14.30 10.78
CA GLU A 80 6.88 -13.41 9.72
C GLU A 80 6.27 -13.69 8.34
N ALA A 81 6.06 -14.96 7.99
CA ALA A 81 5.39 -15.34 6.76
C ALA A 81 3.93 -14.85 6.72
N GLY A 82 3.26 -14.87 7.87
CA GLY A 82 1.91 -14.34 8.04
C GLY A 82 1.85 -12.82 7.92
N ILE A 83 2.85 -12.10 8.43
CA ILE A 83 2.94 -10.63 8.27
C ILE A 83 3.12 -10.29 6.78
N ALA A 84 4.01 -11.02 6.08
CA ALA A 84 4.22 -10.83 4.66
C ALA A 84 2.95 -11.07 3.85
N LYS A 85 2.20 -12.13 4.18
CA LYS A 85 0.91 -12.43 3.56
C LYS A 85 -0.13 -11.35 3.86
N GLY A 86 -0.32 -10.99 5.13
CA GLY A 86 -1.31 -9.99 5.55
C GLY A 86 -1.05 -8.61 4.94
N LYS A 87 0.21 -8.15 4.89
CA LYS A 87 0.56 -6.91 4.18
C LYS A 87 0.45 -7.06 2.67
N GLY A 88 0.75 -8.24 2.15
CA GLY A 88 0.71 -8.59 0.73
C GLY A 88 -0.69 -8.54 0.12
N GLU A 89 -1.75 -8.64 0.92
CA GLU A 89 -3.14 -8.49 0.49
C GLU A 89 -3.39 -7.20 -0.30
N LEU A 90 -2.68 -6.10 0.03
CA LEU A 90 -2.73 -4.86 -0.75
C LEU A 90 -2.21 -5.07 -2.17
N PHE A 91 -1.07 -5.75 -2.30
CA PHE A 91 -0.48 -6.05 -3.61
C PHE A 91 -1.34 -7.04 -4.39
N ASP A 92 -1.92 -8.04 -3.73
CA ASP A 92 -2.83 -8.99 -4.36
C ASP A 92 -4.05 -8.27 -4.97
N TYR A 93 -4.69 -7.38 -4.20
CA TYR A 93 -5.83 -6.60 -4.70
C TYR A 93 -5.40 -5.70 -5.86
N VAL A 94 -4.38 -4.87 -5.70
CA VAL A 94 -3.95 -3.93 -6.74
C VAL A 94 -3.50 -4.67 -8.00
N ALA A 95 -2.82 -5.82 -7.84
CA ALA A 95 -2.40 -6.65 -8.96
C ALA A 95 -3.58 -7.22 -9.73
N ALA A 96 -4.59 -7.77 -9.04
CA ALA A 96 -5.79 -8.32 -9.66
C ALA A 96 -6.60 -7.29 -10.45
N HIS A 97 -6.48 -6.01 -10.10
CA HIS A 97 -7.14 -4.88 -10.77
C HIS A 97 -6.22 -4.15 -11.77
N GLY A 98 -5.02 -4.68 -12.04
CA GLY A 98 -4.05 -4.13 -12.99
C GLY A 98 -3.49 -2.77 -12.63
N GLY A 99 -3.42 -2.46 -11.33
CA GLY A 99 -2.86 -1.22 -10.82
C GLY A 99 -1.32 -1.23 -10.75
N THR A 100 -0.78 -0.27 -10.00
CA THR A 100 0.68 -0.11 -9.85
C THR A 100 1.15 -0.55 -8.47
N LEU A 101 2.15 -1.43 -8.43
CA LEU A 101 2.85 -1.82 -7.20
C LEU A 101 4.17 -1.06 -7.09
N PHE A 102 4.37 -0.33 -6.00
CA PHE A 102 5.65 0.29 -5.66
C PHE A 102 6.50 -0.70 -4.86
N VAL A 103 7.56 -1.19 -5.48
CA VAL A 103 8.36 -2.32 -4.96
C VAL A 103 9.69 -1.81 -4.41
N ASN A 104 9.82 -1.75 -3.08
CA ASN A 104 11.09 -1.46 -2.43
C ASN A 104 12.06 -2.65 -2.59
N SER A 105 13.09 -2.51 -3.42
CA SER A 105 14.11 -3.52 -3.67
C SER A 105 15.12 -3.67 -2.53
N LEU A 106 15.15 -2.72 -1.57
CA LEU A 106 16.01 -2.82 -0.38
C LEU A 106 15.41 -3.70 0.72
N ASP A 107 14.08 -3.93 0.72
CA ASP A 107 13.47 -4.91 1.61
C ASP A 107 13.55 -6.30 0.97
N ALA A 108 14.17 -7.26 1.65
CA ALA A 108 14.38 -8.59 1.11
C ALA A 108 13.09 -9.37 0.80
N LYS A 109 11.94 -8.99 1.39
CA LYS A 109 10.68 -9.73 1.27
C LYS A 109 9.73 -9.11 0.24
N ILE A 110 9.72 -7.78 0.12
CA ILE A 110 8.76 -7.05 -0.73
C ILE A 110 8.82 -7.48 -2.21
N PRO A 111 9.98 -7.64 -2.86
CA PRO A 111 10.04 -8.10 -4.24
C PRO A 111 9.38 -9.47 -4.46
N ALA A 112 9.57 -10.41 -3.52
CA ALA A 112 8.96 -11.73 -3.61
C ALA A 112 7.43 -11.66 -3.47
N VAL A 113 6.92 -10.81 -2.58
CA VAL A 113 5.48 -10.55 -2.43
C VAL A 113 4.88 -9.94 -3.70
N ALA A 114 5.54 -8.95 -4.30
CA ALA A 114 5.06 -8.32 -5.54
C ALA A 114 5.04 -9.30 -6.72
N VAL A 115 6.06 -10.14 -6.88
CA VAL A 115 6.12 -11.17 -7.92
C VAL A 115 5.03 -12.23 -7.70
N ALA A 116 4.77 -12.62 -6.46
CA ALA A 116 3.70 -13.57 -6.14
C ALA A 116 2.32 -13.00 -6.52
N ALA A 117 2.01 -11.77 -6.13
CA ALA A 117 0.77 -11.07 -6.47
C ALA A 117 0.58 -10.95 -8.00
N ALA A 118 1.63 -10.53 -8.72
CA ALA A 118 1.59 -10.40 -10.18
C ALA A 118 1.37 -11.74 -10.89
N LYS A 119 1.95 -12.85 -10.39
CA LYS A 119 1.75 -14.19 -10.95
C LYS A 119 0.36 -14.75 -10.67
N ALA A 120 -0.24 -14.40 -9.53
CA ALA A 120 -1.59 -14.83 -9.18
C ALA A 120 -2.66 -14.15 -10.06
N ASN A 121 -2.36 -12.98 -10.64
CA ASN A 121 -3.23 -12.32 -11.60
C ASN A 121 -3.18 -13.01 -12.98
N VAL A 122 -4.10 -13.93 -13.22
CA VAL A 122 -4.24 -14.68 -14.49
C VAL A 122 -5.38 -14.20 -15.39
N ALA A 123 -6.24 -13.30 -14.90
CA ALA A 123 -7.47 -12.90 -15.59
C ALA A 123 -7.58 -11.40 -15.87
N GLY A 124 -6.84 -10.54 -15.15
CA GLY A 124 -6.87 -9.09 -15.29
C GLY A 124 -5.71 -8.53 -16.13
N PRO A 125 -5.71 -7.21 -16.40
CA PRO A 125 -4.55 -6.54 -16.99
C PRO A 125 -3.32 -6.73 -16.10
N ALA A 126 -2.16 -6.95 -16.70
CA ALA A 126 -0.92 -7.12 -15.96
C ALA A 126 -0.61 -5.86 -15.14
N PRO A 127 -0.28 -5.98 -13.84
CA PRO A 127 0.05 -4.82 -13.04
C PRO A 127 1.39 -4.21 -13.44
N LEU A 128 1.55 -2.92 -13.16
CA LEU A 128 2.83 -2.24 -13.30
C LEU A 128 3.66 -2.44 -12.02
N LEU A 129 4.89 -2.95 -12.16
CA LEU A 129 5.84 -3.03 -11.05
C LEU A 129 6.83 -1.86 -11.11
N ALA A 130 6.60 -0.85 -10.28
CA ALA A 130 7.48 0.30 -10.12
C ALA A 130 8.50 0.04 -9.01
N THR A 131 9.66 -0.51 -9.38
CA THR A 131 10.72 -0.86 -8.43
C THR A 131 11.60 0.33 -8.07
N TYR A 132 11.91 0.49 -6.78
CA TYR A 132 12.82 1.52 -6.27
C TYR A 132 13.69 0.96 -5.14
N PRO A 133 14.91 1.48 -4.91
CA PRO A 133 15.61 2.47 -5.71
C PRO A 133 16.01 1.93 -7.09
N GLY A 134 15.86 2.77 -8.11
CA GLY A 134 16.44 2.57 -9.44
C GLY A 134 17.93 2.94 -9.49
N PRO A 135 18.67 2.51 -10.53
CA PRO A 135 20.11 2.82 -10.66
C PRO A 135 20.44 4.32 -10.70
N SER A 136 19.46 5.15 -11.09
CA SER A 136 19.58 6.61 -11.20
C SER A 136 18.93 7.36 -10.03
N ASP A 137 18.36 6.66 -9.04
CA ASP A 137 17.66 7.32 -7.94
C ASP A 137 18.67 7.92 -6.96
N THR A 138 18.72 9.25 -6.91
CA THR A 138 19.54 9.98 -5.93
C THR A 138 18.68 10.42 -4.76
N TYR A 139 18.96 9.89 -3.57
CA TYR A 139 18.37 10.37 -2.32
C TYR A 139 19.33 11.37 -1.69
N HIS A 140 18.92 12.63 -1.56
CA HIS A 140 19.68 13.60 -0.78
C HIS A 140 19.64 13.18 0.69
N THR A 141 20.67 12.49 1.15
CA THR A 141 20.91 12.27 2.58
C THR A 141 21.37 13.57 3.21
N ALA A 142 20.44 14.46 3.53
CA ALA A 142 20.65 15.47 4.55
C ALA A 142 19.96 14.94 5.82
N PHE A 143 20.71 14.16 6.62
CA PHE A 143 20.34 13.99 8.01
C PHE A 143 20.60 15.33 8.71
N LEU A 144 19.53 15.98 9.18
CA LEU A 144 19.58 16.96 10.26
C LEU A 144 19.45 16.23 11.59
#